data_AF-A0A7J5W6F0-F1
#
_entry.id   AF-A0A7J5W6F0-F1
#
_cell.length_a   1.000
_cell.length_b   1.000
_cell.length_c   1.000
_cell.angle_alpha   90.00
_cell.angle_beta   90.00
_cell.angle_gamma   90.00
#
_symmetry.space_group_name_H-M   'P 1'
#
loop_
_entity.id
_entity.type
_entity.pdbx_description
1 polymer ?
#
loop_
_entity_poly.entity_id
_entity_poly.type
_entity_poly.pdbx_seq_one_letter_code
_entity_poly.pdbx_strand_id
1 'polypeptide(L)'
;MSFRTTAISLFCGMMMMLAANVKANPDGLTAMDKNIQQMISFYAADTIIVVLPDGYSIIKSDEDEIRNFVFWKQKPAYIFKQESELTPSDLQKHLHFFGPCFGFTNSFDSEIPFAINAHGFSFNGTDYQNPEDAFYFMNTAGNRLYTCRNGENFPLSYARCMAGAYQLYIFSGSKMVLPDVPEEMEQRIASRVWFHIGRMTSVAQN
;
A
#
# COMPACT_ATOMS: atom_id res chain seq x y z
N MET A 1 43.69 -40.90 -18.10
CA MET A 1 42.52 -40.69 -18.99
C MET A 1 41.26 -40.78 -18.12
N SER A 2 40.93 -39.75 -17.37
CA SER A 2 40.01 -38.63 -17.70
C SER A 2 38.59 -39.07 -18.08
N PHE A 3 37.79 -39.43 -17.07
CA PHE A 3 36.34 -39.67 -17.16
C PHE A 3 35.57 -38.83 -16.11
N ARG A 4 36.01 -37.59 -15.85
CA ARG A 4 35.38 -36.72 -14.83
C ARG A 4 35.05 -35.29 -15.27
N THR A 5 35.05 -35.00 -16.56
CA THR A 5 34.96 -33.60 -17.04
C THR A 5 33.87 -33.36 -18.09
N THR A 6 32.77 -34.12 -18.05
CA THR A 6 31.67 -33.97 -19.03
C THR A 6 30.27 -33.97 -18.44
N ALA A 7 30.11 -34.04 -17.11
CA ALA A 7 28.80 -34.03 -16.46
C ALA A 7 28.44 -32.70 -15.78
N ILE A 8 29.40 -31.79 -15.57
CA ILE A 8 29.19 -30.53 -14.85
C ILE A 8 28.69 -29.39 -15.78
N SER A 9 28.95 -29.48 -17.09
CA SER A 9 28.51 -28.46 -18.05
C SER A 9 27.04 -28.57 -18.45
N LEU A 10 26.40 -29.73 -18.31
CA LEU A 10 24.97 -29.90 -18.66
C LEU A 10 24.01 -29.45 -17.55
N PHE A 11 24.43 -29.47 -16.29
CA PHE A 11 23.54 -29.08 -15.18
C PHE A 11 23.45 -27.55 -14.99
N CYS A 12 24.51 -26.80 -15.33
CA CYS A 12 24.44 -25.33 -15.35
C CYS A 12 23.64 -24.77 -16.55
N GLY A 13 23.59 -25.48 -17.68
CA GLY A 13 22.81 -25.06 -18.84
C GLY A 13 21.29 -25.17 -18.63
N MET A 14 20.84 -26.18 -17.88
CA MET A 14 19.40 -26.40 -17.63
C MET A 14 18.83 -25.48 -16.54
N MET A 15 19.66 -25.02 -15.60
CA MET A 15 19.25 -24.01 -14.59
C MET A 15 19.20 -22.58 -15.16
N MET A 16 19.98 -22.26 -16.19
CA MET A 16 19.87 -20.94 -16.86
C MET A 16 18.66 -20.84 -17.79
N MET A 17 18.10 -21.95 -18.28
CA MET A 17 16.88 -21.96 -19.09
C MET A 17 15.59 -21.84 -18.25
N LEU A 18 15.65 -22.08 -16.94
CA LEU A 18 14.53 -21.84 -16.01
C LEU A 18 14.46 -20.38 -15.52
N ALA A 19 15.51 -19.58 -15.73
CA ALA A 19 15.50 -18.15 -15.44
C ALA A 19 14.88 -17.30 -16.57
N ALA A 20 14.56 -17.92 -17.72
CA ALA A 20 14.24 -17.19 -18.96
C ALA A 20 12.75 -16.89 -19.19
N ASN A 21 11.82 -17.29 -18.32
CA ASN A 21 10.40 -16.99 -18.51
C ASN A 21 9.64 -16.73 -17.21
N VAL A 22 10.21 -15.89 -16.35
CA VAL A 22 9.45 -15.31 -15.24
C VAL A 22 9.14 -13.85 -15.58
N LYS A 23 8.19 -13.64 -16.50
CA LYS A 23 7.38 -12.42 -16.49
C LYS A 23 6.41 -12.54 -15.29
N ALA A 24 6.91 -12.45 -14.06
CA ALA A 24 6.09 -12.49 -12.84
C ALA A 24 5.62 -11.10 -12.37
N ASN A 25 5.78 -10.08 -13.20
CA ASN A 25 5.05 -8.84 -13.00
C ASN A 25 4.10 -8.67 -14.19
N PRO A 26 2.79 -8.94 -14.01
CA PRO A 26 1.79 -8.28 -14.83
C PRO A 26 2.11 -6.79 -14.82
N ASP A 27 2.13 -6.16 -16.00
CA ASP A 27 2.32 -4.72 -16.14
C ASP A 27 1.39 -3.99 -15.16
N GLY A 28 1.95 -3.44 -14.08
CA GLY A 28 1.20 -2.80 -13.00
C GLY A 28 1.65 -3.17 -11.57
N LEU A 29 2.32 -4.32 -11.37
CA LEU A 29 2.87 -4.65 -10.05
C LEU A 29 4.32 -4.17 -9.96
N THR A 30 4.61 -3.28 -9.02
CA THR A 30 5.98 -2.85 -8.71
C THR A 30 6.62 -3.85 -7.74
N ALA A 31 7.93 -4.12 -7.87
CA ALA A 31 8.65 -5.02 -6.97
C ALA A 31 8.53 -4.57 -5.50
N MET A 32 8.41 -5.53 -4.58
CA MET A 32 8.20 -5.29 -3.14
C MET A 32 9.20 -4.27 -2.56
N ASP A 33 10.48 -4.38 -2.90
CA ASP A 33 11.52 -3.47 -2.40
C ASP A 33 11.26 -2.01 -2.80
N LYS A 34 10.76 -1.79 -4.02
CA LYS A 34 10.43 -0.45 -4.50
C LYS A 34 9.16 0.10 -3.83
N ASN A 35 8.17 -0.74 -3.53
CA ASN A 35 7.00 -0.33 -2.76
C ASN A 35 7.39 0.06 -1.32
N ILE A 36 8.28 -0.72 -0.68
CA ILE A 36 8.82 -0.40 0.64
C ILE A 36 9.59 0.93 0.60
N GLN A 37 10.40 1.17 -0.42
CA GLN A 37 11.10 2.45 -0.58
C GLN A 37 10.14 3.63 -0.77
N GLN A 38 9.08 3.47 -1.56
CA GLN A 38 8.05 4.49 -1.74
C GLN A 38 7.35 4.80 -0.41
N MET A 39 7.03 3.77 0.37
CA MET A 39 6.49 3.93 1.72
C MET A 39 7.43 4.68 2.65
N ILE A 40 8.71 4.33 2.65
CA ILE A 40 9.72 5.06 3.42
C ILE A 40 9.76 6.52 2.99
N SER A 41 9.74 6.78 1.69
CA SER A 41 9.72 8.15 1.16
C SER A 41 8.47 8.90 1.63
N PHE A 42 7.29 8.27 1.56
CA PHE A 42 6.03 8.87 1.99
C PHE A 42 6.07 9.25 3.48
N TYR A 43 6.53 8.34 4.34
CA TYR A 43 6.56 8.55 5.79
C TYR A 43 7.83 9.27 6.30
N ALA A 44 8.80 9.57 5.44
CA ALA A 44 9.94 10.42 5.78
C ALA A 44 9.62 11.93 5.74
N ALA A 45 8.41 12.31 5.33
CA ALA A 45 7.99 13.71 5.32
C ALA A 45 7.79 14.25 6.75
N ASP A 46 8.06 15.54 6.96
CA ASP A 46 7.81 16.20 8.25
C ASP A 46 6.31 16.31 8.56
N THR A 47 5.47 16.38 7.52
CA THR A 47 4.03 16.58 7.63
C THR A 47 3.29 15.76 6.58
N ILE A 48 2.25 15.08 7.02
CA ILE A 48 1.29 14.36 6.15
C ILE A 48 -0.08 15.00 6.38
N ILE A 49 -0.73 15.42 5.30
CA ILE A 49 -2.11 15.92 5.37
C ILE A 49 -3.04 14.72 5.21
N VAL A 50 -3.81 14.43 6.24
CA VAL A 50 -4.88 13.43 6.20
C VAL A 50 -6.12 14.12 5.65
N VAL A 51 -6.52 13.71 4.46
CA VAL A 51 -7.66 14.28 3.75
C VAL A 51 -8.88 13.41 4.01
N LEU A 52 -9.91 14.05 4.55
CA LEU A 52 -11.21 13.45 4.81
C LEU A 52 -12.21 13.92 3.74
N PRO A 53 -13.20 13.10 3.36
CA PRO A 53 -14.28 13.58 2.51
C PRO A 53 -15.09 14.66 3.24
N ASP A 54 -15.66 15.59 2.48
CA ASP A 54 -16.45 16.68 3.06
C ASP A 54 -17.64 16.11 3.85
N GLY A 55 -17.89 16.67 5.04
CA GLY A 55 -18.97 16.23 5.93
C GLY A 55 -18.71 14.92 6.69
N TYR A 56 -17.62 14.21 6.42
CA TYR A 56 -17.22 13.04 7.21
C TYR A 56 -16.51 13.44 8.50
N SER A 57 -16.93 12.83 9.61
CA SER A 57 -16.29 12.99 10.91
C SER A 57 -15.56 11.72 11.28
N ILE A 58 -14.23 11.77 11.28
CA ILE A 58 -13.40 10.64 11.72
C ILE A 58 -13.70 10.29 13.18
N ILE A 59 -13.86 8.99 13.46
CA ILE A 59 -14.01 8.53 14.83
C ILE A 59 -12.68 8.63 15.57
N LYS A 60 -12.75 8.94 16.87
CA LYS A 60 -11.57 9.20 17.69
C LYS A 60 -10.54 8.06 17.67
N SER A 61 -10.98 6.80 17.64
CA SER A 61 -10.06 5.65 17.60
C SER A 61 -9.20 5.64 16.34
N ASP A 62 -9.80 5.94 15.19
CA ASP A 62 -9.10 5.94 13.90
C ASP A 62 -8.17 7.16 13.81
N GLU A 63 -8.61 8.31 14.32
CA GLU A 63 -7.78 9.51 14.41
C GLU A 63 -6.55 9.26 15.29
N ASP A 64 -6.74 8.67 16.48
CA ASP A 64 -5.66 8.33 17.41
C ASP A 64 -4.70 7.30 16.78
N GLU A 65 -5.21 6.32 16.04
CA GLU A 65 -4.39 5.33 15.35
C GLU A 65 -3.52 5.97 14.27
N ILE A 66 -4.09 6.84 13.42
CA ILE A 66 -3.35 7.55 12.38
C ILE A 66 -2.32 8.51 12.99
N ARG A 67 -2.70 9.30 14.01
CA ARG A 67 -1.79 10.27 14.67
C ARG A 67 -0.60 9.64 15.38
N ASN A 68 -0.72 8.38 15.78
CA ASN A 68 0.33 7.63 16.46
C ASN A 68 1.07 6.66 15.56
N PHE A 69 0.67 6.55 14.29
CA PHE A 69 1.35 5.70 13.34
C PHE A 69 2.78 6.21 13.08
N VAL A 70 3.74 5.30 13.18
CA VAL A 70 5.15 5.55 12.86
C VAL A 70 5.64 4.40 12.00
N PHE A 71 5.81 4.67 10.71
CA PHE A 71 6.37 3.69 9.79
C PHE A 71 7.90 3.71 9.77
N TRP A 72 8.50 4.91 9.77
CA TRP A 72 9.92 5.08 9.52
C TRP A 72 10.54 6.22 10.32
N LYS A 73 11.59 5.91 11.10
CA LYS A 73 12.39 6.86 11.90
C LYS A 73 11.53 7.79 12.79
N GLN A 74 11.15 8.95 12.28
CA GLN A 74 10.48 10.01 13.03
C GLN A 74 8.98 10.02 12.71
N LYS A 75 8.19 10.37 13.71
CA LYS A 75 6.74 10.49 13.54
C LYS A 75 6.42 11.77 12.76
N PRO A 76 5.77 11.69 11.59
CA PRO A 76 5.32 12.88 10.87
C PRO A 76 4.21 13.60 11.64
N ALA A 77 4.07 14.90 11.42
CA ALA A 77 2.90 15.64 11.88
C ALA A 77 1.69 15.32 11.00
N TYR A 78 0.67 14.65 11.57
CA TYR A 78 -0.59 14.39 10.89
C TYR A 78 -1.57 15.55 11.09
N ILE A 79 -1.92 16.22 9.99
CA ILE A 79 -2.88 17.34 9.97
C ILE A 79 -4.13 16.88 9.22
N PHE A 80 -5.28 16.90 9.89
CA PHE A 80 -6.55 16.50 9.31
C PHE A 80 -7.23 17.69 8.67
N LYS A 81 -7.71 17.51 7.45
CA LYS A 81 -8.47 18.51 6.69
C LYS A 81 -9.58 17.83 5.92
N GLN A 82 -10.71 18.51 5.75
CA GLN A 82 -11.69 18.11 4.74
C GLN A 82 -11.17 18.45 3.34
N GLU A 83 -11.66 17.74 2.33
CA GLU A 83 -11.28 17.92 0.92
C GLU A 83 -11.42 19.39 0.47
N SER A 84 -12.52 20.04 0.84
CA SER A 84 -12.79 21.45 0.55
C SER A 84 -11.85 22.45 1.24
N GLU A 85 -11.11 22.03 2.27
CA GLU A 85 -10.17 22.86 3.02
C GLU A 85 -8.74 22.79 2.47
N LEU A 86 -8.51 21.97 1.43
CA LEU A 86 -7.20 21.83 0.82
C LEU A 86 -6.79 23.10 0.08
N THR A 87 -5.60 23.60 0.39
CA THR A 87 -5.01 24.74 -0.30
C THR A 87 -3.99 24.28 -1.35
N PRO A 88 -3.63 25.10 -2.35
CA PRO A 88 -2.60 24.75 -3.32
C PRO A 88 -1.25 24.36 -2.70
N SER A 89 -0.91 24.90 -1.53
CA SER A 89 0.31 24.54 -0.80
C SER A 89 0.22 23.18 -0.11
N ASP A 90 -0.98 22.77 0.31
CA ASP A 90 -1.19 21.42 0.84
C ASP A 90 -1.04 20.36 -0.25
N LEU A 91 -1.48 20.66 -1.47
CA LEU A 91 -1.31 19.77 -2.62
C LEU A 91 0.17 19.49 -2.96
N GLN A 92 1.12 20.30 -2.48
CA GLN A 92 2.56 20.05 -2.62
C GLN A 92 3.12 19.09 -1.55
N LYS A 93 2.34 18.75 -0.52
CA LYS A 93 2.73 17.82 0.55
C LYS A 93 2.34 16.39 0.20
N HIS A 94 2.71 15.45 1.07
CA HIS A 94 2.16 14.10 1.05
C HIS A 94 0.73 14.12 1.57
N LEU A 95 -0.18 13.51 0.80
CA LEU A 95 -1.60 13.44 1.12
C LEU A 95 -1.99 12.00 1.42
N HIS A 96 -2.73 11.82 2.51
CA HIS A 96 -3.30 10.57 2.95
C HIS A 96 -4.82 10.67 2.93
N PHE A 97 -5.47 10.17 1.88
CA PHE A 97 -6.92 10.13 1.78
C PHE A 97 -7.46 8.99 2.64
N PHE A 98 -8.34 9.35 3.58
CA PHE A 98 -8.89 8.42 4.56
C PHE A 98 -10.40 8.62 4.70
N GLY A 99 -11.15 7.51 4.70
CA GLY A 99 -12.60 7.51 4.95
C GLY A 99 -13.41 6.84 3.84
N PRO A 100 -14.72 7.14 3.75
CA PRO A 100 -15.60 6.59 2.73
C PRO A 100 -15.18 7.02 1.32
N CYS A 101 -14.81 6.09 0.44
CA CYS A 101 -14.30 6.45 -0.90
C CYS A 101 -15.32 7.23 -1.74
N PHE A 102 -16.60 6.91 -1.63
CA PHE A 102 -17.68 7.60 -2.35
C PHE A 102 -17.93 9.03 -1.87
N GLY A 103 -17.40 9.42 -0.71
CA GLY A 103 -17.61 10.75 -0.13
C GLY A 103 -16.69 11.83 -0.70
N PHE A 104 -15.62 11.45 -1.40
CA PHE A 104 -14.70 12.39 -2.01
C PHE A 104 -15.23 12.84 -3.38
N THR A 105 -15.22 14.14 -3.63
CA THR A 105 -15.84 14.74 -4.81
C THR A 105 -14.81 15.14 -5.87
N ASN A 106 -13.58 15.47 -5.46
CA ASN A 106 -12.54 16.01 -6.33
C ASN A 106 -11.20 15.25 -6.24
N SER A 107 -11.03 14.39 -5.23
CA SER A 107 -9.74 13.76 -4.87
C SER A 107 -9.40 12.48 -5.63
N PHE A 108 -10.37 11.94 -6.38
CA PHE A 108 -10.21 10.69 -7.14
C PHE A 108 -10.18 10.93 -8.65
N ASP A 109 -9.55 12.02 -9.07
CA ASP A 109 -9.07 12.16 -10.44
C ASP A 109 -8.15 10.98 -10.81
N SER A 110 -7.96 10.76 -12.12
CA SER A 110 -7.40 9.61 -12.86
C SER A 110 -6.16 8.85 -12.34
N GLU A 111 -5.62 9.21 -11.18
CA GLU A 111 -4.45 8.60 -10.53
C GLU A 111 -4.74 7.28 -9.80
N ILE A 112 -6.01 6.93 -9.59
CA ILE A 112 -6.39 5.68 -8.93
C ILE A 112 -6.92 4.63 -9.92
N PRO A 113 -6.65 3.33 -9.69
CA PRO A 113 -7.08 2.27 -10.60
C PRO A 113 -8.53 1.79 -10.33
N PHE A 114 -9.35 2.59 -9.63
CA PHE A 114 -10.71 2.23 -9.24
C PHE A 114 -11.74 3.13 -9.89
N ALA A 115 -12.91 2.57 -10.18
CA ALA A 115 -14.10 3.35 -10.44
C ALA A 115 -14.90 3.48 -9.14
N ILE A 116 -15.13 4.70 -8.67
CA ILE A 116 -15.92 4.96 -7.46
C ILE A 116 -17.38 5.18 -7.84
N ASN A 117 -18.31 4.63 -7.06
CA ASN A 117 -19.75 4.84 -7.21
C ASN A 117 -20.41 5.07 -5.84
N ALA A 118 -21.71 5.37 -5.83
CA ALA A 118 -22.45 5.70 -4.61
C ALA A 118 -22.51 4.56 -3.56
N HIS A 119 -22.12 3.34 -3.93
CA HIS A 119 -22.16 2.16 -3.07
C HIS A 119 -20.77 1.61 -2.73
N GLY A 120 -19.70 2.17 -3.29
CA GLY A 120 -18.33 1.73 -3.02
C GLY A 120 -17.40 1.94 -4.21
N PHE A 121 -16.65 0.90 -4.59
CA PHE A 121 -15.65 0.97 -5.64
C PHE A 121 -15.61 -0.29 -6.51
N SER A 122 -15.09 -0.16 -7.72
CA SER A 122 -14.91 -1.26 -8.66
C SER A 122 -13.45 -1.34 -9.11
N PHE A 123 -12.92 -2.55 -9.22
CA PHE A 123 -11.57 -2.82 -9.69
C PHE A 123 -11.58 -4.01 -10.66
N ASN A 124 -10.97 -3.85 -11.84
CA ASN A 124 -10.90 -4.91 -12.87
C ASN A 124 -12.24 -5.61 -13.16
N GLY A 125 -13.34 -4.84 -13.21
CA GLY A 125 -14.68 -5.36 -13.49
C GLY A 125 -15.37 -6.08 -12.32
N THR A 126 -14.77 -6.06 -11.12
CA THR A 126 -15.39 -6.56 -9.88
C THR A 126 -15.84 -5.38 -9.03
N ASP A 127 -17.09 -5.43 -8.55
CA ASP A 127 -17.66 -4.42 -7.67
C ASP A 127 -17.51 -4.81 -6.19
N TYR A 128 -17.06 -3.86 -5.39
CA TYR A 128 -16.86 -3.96 -3.94
C TYR A 128 -17.79 -2.96 -3.26
N GLN A 129 -18.97 -3.43 -2.86
CA GLN A 129 -20.06 -2.60 -2.35
C GLN A 129 -20.47 -2.96 -0.92
N ASN A 130 -19.85 -3.97 -0.30
CA ASN A 130 -20.14 -4.29 1.09
C ASN A 130 -19.57 -3.18 1.98
N PRO A 131 -20.23 -2.84 3.10
CA PRO A 131 -19.72 -1.86 4.06
C PRO A 131 -18.32 -2.19 4.60
N GLU A 132 -17.95 -3.47 4.60
CA GLU A 132 -16.65 -3.93 5.10
C GLU A 132 -15.59 -4.01 3.98
N ASP A 133 -15.94 -3.69 2.74
CA ASP A 133 -14.96 -3.63 1.67
C ASP A 133 -14.11 -2.35 1.81
N ALA A 134 -12.82 -2.50 1.56
CA ALA A 134 -11.84 -1.42 1.70
C ALA A 134 -10.68 -1.62 0.73
N PHE A 135 -9.96 -0.54 0.46
CA PHE A 135 -8.71 -0.62 -0.30
C PHE A 135 -7.62 0.23 0.33
N TYR A 136 -6.40 -0.24 0.14
CA TYR A 136 -5.19 0.54 0.27
C TYR A 136 -4.62 0.75 -1.13
N PHE A 137 -4.23 1.97 -1.46
CA PHE A 137 -3.50 2.24 -2.68
C PHE A 137 -2.49 3.36 -2.49
N MET A 138 -1.29 3.20 -3.03
CA MET A 138 -0.29 4.27 -3.12
C MET A 138 -0.09 4.62 -4.60
N ASN A 139 -0.17 5.90 -4.95
CA ASN A 139 0.07 6.30 -6.33
C ASN A 139 1.52 6.03 -6.75
N THR A 140 1.78 6.01 -8.05
CA THR A 140 3.12 5.69 -8.59
C THR A 140 4.19 6.70 -8.17
N ALA A 141 3.79 7.96 -7.92
CA ALA A 141 4.70 8.99 -7.42
C ALA A 141 5.07 8.81 -5.93
N GLY A 142 4.34 7.97 -5.19
CA GLY A 142 4.61 7.71 -3.77
C GLY A 142 4.31 8.88 -2.85
N ASN A 143 3.46 9.82 -3.28
CA ASN A 143 3.09 11.04 -2.54
C ASN A 143 1.58 11.15 -2.25
N ARG A 144 0.79 10.18 -2.75
CA ARG A 144 -0.63 10.00 -2.43
C ARG A 144 -0.83 8.60 -1.89
N LEU A 145 -1.41 8.55 -0.69
CA LEU A 145 -1.82 7.32 -0.04
C LEU A 145 -3.33 7.35 0.12
N TYR A 146 -4.00 6.27 -0.24
CA TYR A 146 -5.44 6.10 -0.10
C TYR A 146 -5.68 4.89 0.80
N THR A 147 -6.36 5.11 1.91
CA THR A 147 -6.84 4.04 2.79
C THR A 147 -8.32 4.25 3.00
N CYS A 148 -9.10 3.77 2.03
CA CYS A 148 -10.52 4.05 1.95
C CYS A 148 -11.33 2.79 2.23
N ARG A 149 -12.54 2.99 2.75
CA ARG A 149 -13.50 1.93 3.10
C ARG A 149 -14.88 2.30 2.60
N ASN A 150 -15.82 1.36 2.58
CA ASN A 150 -17.21 1.68 2.27
C ASN A 150 -18.01 2.07 3.53
N GLY A 151 -17.75 1.42 4.67
CA GLY A 151 -18.48 1.64 5.92
C GLY A 151 -17.58 2.12 7.06
N GLU A 152 -18.15 2.88 7.99
CA GLU A 152 -17.40 3.54 9.07
C GLU A 152 -17.10 2.62 10.27
N ASN A 153 -17.82 1.51 10.40
CA ASN A 153 -17.81 0.67 11.61
C ASN A 153 -16.82 -0.50 11.55
N PHE A 154 -16.07 -0.65 10.45
CA PHE A 154 -15.13 -1.75 10.32
C PHE A 154 -13.72 -1.32 10.77
N PRO A 155 -13.01 -2.15 11.56
CA PRO A 155 -11.64 -1.88 11.95
C PRO A 155 -10.74 -1.63 10.74
N LEU A 156 -9.68 -0.86 10.91
CA LEU A 156 -8.69 -0.58 9.87
C LEU A 156 -7.90 -1.86 9.53
N SER A 157 -8.48 -2.77 8.74
CA SER A 157 -7.87 -4.06 8.36
C SER A 157 -6.47 -3.84 7.74
N TYR A 158 -6.27 -2.73 7.03
CA TYR A 158 -4.97 -2.36 6.47
C TYR A 158 -3.90 -2.06 7.54
N ALA A 159 -4.28 -1.58 8.73
CA ALA A 159 -3.32 -1.32 9.81
C ALA A 159 -2.77 -2.63 10.39
N ARG A 160 -3.58 -3.70 10.37
CA ARG A 160 -3.14 -5.07 10.71
C ARG A 160 -2.30 -5.67 9.60
N CYS A 161 -2.68 -5.41 8.35
CA CYS A 161 -2.01 -5.90 7.17
C CYS A 161 -1.03 -4.85 6.64
N MET A 162 0.07 -4.61 7.38
CA MET A 162 1.15 -3.63 7.11
C MET A 162 1.33 -3.24 5.65
N ALA A 163 0.44 -2.34 5.23
CA ALA A 163 0.21 -2.07 3.83
C ALA A 163 1.38 -1.23 3.34
N GLY A 164 2.18 -1.80 2.45
CA GLY A 164 3.45 -1.20 2.03
C GLY A 164 4.41 -2.15 1.33
N ALA A 165 4.20 -3.46 1.44
CA ALA A 165 4.86 -4.43 0.57
C ALA A 165 4.35 -4.35 -0.88
N TYR A 166 3.10 -3.93 -1.05
CA TYR A 166 2.45 -3.76 -2.35
C TYR A 166 1.86 -2.38 -2.50
N GLN A 167 1.74 -1.95 -3.75
CA GLN A 167 1.14 -0.68 -4.11
C GLN A 167 -0.38 -0.67 -3.91
N LEU A 168 -1.02 -1.84 -3.98
CA LEU A 168 -2.47 -2.02 -3.95
C LEU A 168 -2.83 -3.19 -3.02
N TYR A 169 -3.81 -2.96 -2.16
CA TYR A 169 -4.52 -4.02 -1.44
C TYR A 169 -6.02 -3.78 -1.56
N ILE A 170 -6.78 -4.87 -1.70
CA ILE A 170 -8.24 -4.85 -1.60
C ILE A 170 -8.65 -5.82 -0.52
N PHE A 171 -9.57 -5.39 0.33
CA PHE A 171 -10.13 -6.15 1.43
C PHE A 171 -11.64 -6.31 1.21
N SER A 172 -12.14 -7.49 1.55
CA SER A 172 -13.57 -7.76 1.69
C SER A 172 -13.81 -8.37 3.06
N GLY A 173 -14.32 -7.55 3.98
CA GLY A 173 -14.36 -7.91 5.41
C GLY A 173 -12.97 -8.10 5.98
N SER A 174 -12.76 -9.24 6.64
CA SER A 174 -11.44 -9.61 7.19
C SER A 174 -10.50 -10.25 6.15
N LYS A 175 -10.94 -10.47 4.91
CA LYS A 175 -10.16 -11.18 3.89
C LYS A 175 -9.41 -10.17 3.02
N MET A 176 -8.10 -10.39 2.83
CA MET A 176 -7.33 -9.77 1.76
C MET A 176 -7.68 -10.45 0.43
N VAL A 177 -8.28 -9.71 -0.50
CA VAL A 177 -8.60 -10.16 -1.85
C VAL A 177 -7.42 -9.88 -2.79
N LEU A 178 -6.74 -8.75 -2.59
CA LEU A 178 -5.51 -8.43 -3.29
C LEU A 178 -4.41 -7.96 -2.32
N PRO A 179 -3.15 -8.37 -2.55
CA PRO A 179 -2.76 -9.43 -3.47
C PRO A 179 -3.32 -10.80 -3.06
N ASP A 180 -3.62 -11.67 -4.03
CA ASP A 180 -4.07 -13.04 -3.76
C ASP A 180 -2.86 -13.89 -3.34
N VAL A 181 -2.53 -13.83 -2.06
CA VAL A 181 -1.42 -14.57 -1.45
C VAL A 181 -1.95 -15.50 -0.37
N PRO A 182 -1.36 -16.70 -0.19
CA PRO A 182 -1.74 -17.57 0.93
C PRO A 182 -1.49 -16.90 2.27
N GLU A 183 -2.32 -17.17 3.29
CA GLU A 183 -2.23 -16.55 4.64
C GLU A 183 -0.84 -16.69 5.29
N GLU A 184 -0.18 -17.84 5.13
CA GLU A 184 1.21 -18.05 5.58
C GLU A 184 2.21 -17.09 4.91
N MET A 185 1.93 -16.70 3.66
CA MET A 185 2.74 -15.75 2.92
C MET A 185 2.49 -14.32 3.40
N GLU A 186 1.29 -13.96 3.86
CA GLU A 186 1.00 -12.65 4.47
C GLU A 186 1.90 -12.39 5.69
N GLN A 187 2.02 -13.37 6.59
CA GLN A 187 2.90 -13.28 7.77
C GLN A 187 4.39 -13.17 7.38
N ARG A 188 4.78 -13.84 6.29
CA ARG A 188 6.15 -13.76 5.75
C ARG A 188 6.44 -12.42 5.09
N ILE A 189 5.47 -11.84 4.37
CA ILE A 189 5.57 -10.49 3.82
C ILE A 189 5.74 -9.49 4.96
N ALA A 190 4.90 -9.62 5.99
CA ALA A 190 4.93 -8.80 7.19
C ALA A 190 6.32 -8.80 7.86
N SER A 191 6.88 -9.97 8.13
CA SER A 191 8.22 -10.10 8.72
C SER A 191 9.34 -9.57 7.80
N ARG A 192 9.22 -9.72 6.48
CA ARG A 192 10.20 -9.17 5.52
C ARG A 192 10.20 -7.65 5.49
N VAL A 193 9.04 -7.00 5.56
CA VAL A 193 8.95 -5.53 5.62
C VAL A 193 9.69 -5.01 6.85
N TRP A 194 9.42 -5.59 8.03
CA TRP A 194 10.13 -5.22 9.27
C TRP A 194 11.62 -5.46 9.19
N PHE A 195 12.05 -6.58 8.63
CA PHE A 195 13.47 -6.87 8.45
C PHE A 195 14.16 -5.83 7.54
N HIS A 196 13.51 -5.44 6.44
CA HIS A 196 14.05 -4.42 5.53
C HIS A 196 14.15 -3.05 6.21
N ILE A 197 13.09 -2.65 6.91
CA ILE A 197 13.08 -1.43 7.74
C ILE A 197 14.22 -1.48 8.77
N GLY A 198 14.36 -2.59 9.50
CA GLY A 198 15.45 -2.79 10.47
C GLY A 198 16.85 -2.68 9.86
N ARG A 199 17.08 -3.27 8.68
CA ARG A 199 18.38 -3.15 7.99
C ARG A 199 18.69 -1.73 7.53
N MET A 200 17.70 -1.04 6.97
CA MET A 200 17.90 0.33 6.50
C MET A 200 18.16 1.29 7.67
N THR A 201 17.56 1.06 8.84
CA THR A 201 17.83 1.87 10.04
C THR A 201 19.24 1.63 10.57
N SER A 202 19.73 0.38 10.58
CA SER A 202 21.10 0.07 11.02
C SER A 202 22.18 0.63 10.10
N VAL A 203 21.92 0.70 8.79
CA VAL A 203 22.88 1.28 7.82
C VAL A 203 22.94 2.81 7.94
N ALA A 204 21.84 3.47 8.30
CA ALA A 204 21.79 4.92 8.47
C ALA A 204 22.44 5.44 9.78
N GLN A 205 22.92 4.55 10.65
CA GLN A 205 23.59 4.87 11.92
C GLN A 205 25.12 4.65 11.89
N ASN A 206 25.66 4.16 10.78
CA ASN A 206 27.09 4.00 10.52
C ASN A 206 27.57 5.00 9.47
#